data_AF-A0ABC9XP60-F1
#
_entry.id   AF-A0ABC9XP60-F1
#
_cell.length_a   1.000
_cell.length_b   1.000
_cell.length_c   1.000
_cell.angle_alpha   90.00
_cell.angle_beta   90.00
_cell.angle_gamma   90.00
#
_symmetry.space_group_name_H-M   'P 1'
#
loop_
_entity.id
_entity.type
_entity.pdbx_description
1 polymer ?
#
loop_
_entity_poly.entity_id
_entity_poly.type
_entity_poly.pdbx_seq_one_letter_code
_entity_poly.pdbx_strand_id
1 'polypeptide(L)'
;MEPAKLPPSKRMAPAPPVPAKAKPAPVLVSNVGQASGPPWSTEVPAVPRPEERLALEDLKAEVRSLHILVDLMRVQHLRDLEDMRLEICQERAKRQALQAEIERVKKVLPC
;
A
#
# COMPACT_ATOMS: atom_id res chain seq x y z
N MET A 1 24.32 30.11 23.16
CA MET A 1 23.05 29.68 22.54
C MET A 1 23.41 29.03 21.22
N GLU A 2 23.17 27.73 21.11
CA GLU A 2 23.53 26.91 19.94
C GLU A 2 22.32 26.89 18.97
N PRO A 3 22.51 27.03 17.65
CA PRO A 3 21.39 27.10 16.71
C PRO A 3 20.84 25.71 16.40
N ALA A 4 19.52 25.56 16.50
CA ALA A 4 18.81 24.30 16.30
C ALA A 4 19.07 23.66 14.93
N LYS A 5 19.52 22.40 14.96
CA LYS A 5 19.80 21.54 13.81
C LYS A 5 18.49 21.04 13.17
N LEU A 6 18.28 21.37 11.90
CA LEU A 6 17.13 20.92 11.10
C LEU A 6 17.14 19.39 10.87
N PRO A 7 15.96 18.73 10.80
CA PRO A 7 15.88 17.30 10.57
C PRO A 7 16.27 16.94 9.12
N PRO A 8 16.88 15.77 8.88
CA PRO A 8 17.29 15.35 7.55
C PRO A 8 16.07 15.06 6.67
N SER A 9 15.98 15.79 5.57
CA SER A 9 14.97 15.58 4.53
C SER A 9 15.10 14.17 3.95
N LYS A 10 14.07 13.33 4.15
CA LYS A 10 14.01 11.97 3.62
C LYS A 10 13.96 12.05 2.10
N ARG A 11 15.07 11.73 1.45
CA ARG A 11 15.16 11.58 -0.02
C ARG A 11 14.21 10.45 -0.42
N MET A 12 13.17 10.75 -1.20
CA MET A 12 12.32 9.72 -1.82
C MET A 12 13.20 8.78 -2.64
N ALA A 13 13.13 7.49 -2.36
CA ALA A 13 13.80 6.48 -3.16
C ALA A 13 13.18 6.46 -4.58
N PRO A 14 14.00 6.31 -5.64
CA PRO A 14 13.48 6.20 -7.00
C PRO A 14 12.64 4.91 -7.15
N ALA A 15 11.59 5.00 -7.96
CA ALA A 15 10.69 3.89 -8.23
C ALA A 15 11.45 2.70 -8.88
N PRO A 16 11.08 1.44 -8.54
CA PRO A 16 11.71 0.26 -9.13
C PRO A 16 11.36 0.12 -10.63
N PRO A 17 12.25 -0.48 -11.45
CA PRO A 17 12.02 -0.64 -12.86
C PRO A 17 10.92 -1.68 -13.13
N VAL A 18 10.04 -1.38 -14.07
CA VAL A 18 8.95 -2.26 -14.51
C VAL A 18 9.51 -3.32 -15.48
N PRO A 19 9.14 -4.61 -15.40
CA PRO A 19 9.64 -5.62 -16.33
C PRO A 19 9.18 -5.37 -17.77
N ALA A 20 10.13 -5.30 -18.70
CA ALA A 20 9.88 -5.22 -20.13
C ALA A 20 9.37 -6.56 -20.67
N LYS A 21 8.32 -6.51 -21.51
CA LYS A 21 7.73 -7.70 -22.15
C LYS A 21 8.78 -8.47 -22.96
N ALA A 22 9.03 -9.72 -22.60
CA ALA A 22 9.80 -10.66 -23.40
C ALA A 22 9.00 -11.10 -24.65
N LYS A 23 9.65 -11.05 -25.81
CA LYS A 23 9.17 -11.54 -27.12
C LYS A 23 9.09 -13.09 -27.10
N PRO A 24 8.15 -13.74 -27.80
CA PRO A 24 8.08 -15.20 -27.87
C PRO A 24 9.12 -15.75 -28.86
N ALA A 25 9.82 -16.83 -28.46
CA ALA A 25 10.73 -17.61 -29.30
C ALA A 25 10.01 -18.86 -29.89
N PRO A 26 10.53 -19.46 -30.98
CA PRO A 26 9.72 -20.17 -31.98
C PRO A 26 9.42 -21.63 -31.70
N VAL A 27 8.38 -22.09 -32.39
CA VAL A 27 7.75 -23.42 -32.42
C VAL A 27 8.72 -24.53 -32.83
N LEU A 28 8.80 -25.59 -32.03
CA LEU A 28 9.31 -26.90 -32.46
C LEU A 28 8.13 -27.78 -32.88
N VAL A 29 8.05 -28.03 -34.19
CA VAL A 29 7.15 -29.00 -34.80
C VAL A 29 7.70 -30.40 -34.55
N SER A 30 6.87 -31.31 -34.06
CA SER A 30 7.04 -32.75 -34.22
C SER A 30 5.70 -33.36 -34.59
N ASN A 31 5.73 -34.18 -35.62
CA ASN A 31 4.63 -34.52 -36.53
C ASN A 31 3.98 -35.87 -36.18
N VAL A 32 2.75 -36.03 -36.68
CA VAL A 32 1.93 -37.26 -36.86
C VAL A 32 1.26 -37.86 -35.62
N GLY A 33 -0.08 -37.78 -35.60
CA GLY A 33 -0.91 -38.78 -34.91
C GLY A 33 -2.25 -38.29 -34.38
N GLN A 34 -3.25 -38.20 -35.27
CA GLN A 34 -4.68 -38.37 -34.97
C GLN A 34 -5.41 -37.25 -34.19
N ALA A 35 -6.17 -36.46 -34.95
CA ALA A 35 -7.20 -35.57 -34.42
C ALA A 35 -8.47 -36.34 -34.06
N SER A 36 -8.97 -36.14 -32.84
CA SER A 36 -10.41 -36.17 -32.54
C SER A 36 -10.72 -35.44 -31.22
N GLY A 37 -11.26 -34.22 -31.33
CA GLY A 37 -12.06 -33.56 -30.30
C GLY A 37 -11.31 -32.59 -29.36
N PRO A 38 -11.85 -31.38 -29.09
CA PRO A 38 -11.36 -30.53 -28.00
C PRO A 38 -11.93 -31.06 -26.66
N PRO A 39 -11.11 -31.25 -25.60
CA PRO A 39 -11.47 -32.04 -24.42
C PRO A 39 -12.16 -31.20 -23.33
N TRP A 40 -13.03 -30.26 -23.69
CA TRP A 40 -13.65 -29.34 -22.74
C TRP A 40 -15.16 -29.58 -22.64
N SER A 41 -15.59 -30.73 -22.13
CA SER A 41 -16.95 -30.90 -21.55
C SER A 41 -17.13 -32.25 -20.84
N THR A 42 -16.11 -32.69 -20.12
CA THR A 42 -16.30 -33.73 -19.10
C THR A 42 -15.33 -33.43 -17.96
N GLU A 43 -15.70 -32.45 -17.14
CA GLU A 43 -15.05 -32.25 -15.84
C GLU A 43 -15.52 -33.41 -14.94
N VAL A 44 -14.83 -34.55 -15.04
CA VAL A 44 -14.79 -35.48 -13.92
C VAL A 44 -14.11 -34.71 -12.78
N PRO A 45 -14.68 -34.62 -11.57
CA PRO A 45 -13.98 -34.04 -10.43
C PRO A 45 -12.73 -34.88 -10.15
N ALA A 46 -11.59 -34.47 -10.72
CA ALA A 46 -10.31 -35.07 -10.42
C ALA A 46 -9.97 -34.68 -8.99
N VAL A 47 -9.84 -35.69 -8.12
CA VAL A 47 -9.44 -35.48 -6.73
C VAL A 47 -8.10 -34.74 -6.72
N PRO A 48 -8.00 -33.54 -6.11
CA PRO A 48 -6.77 -32.78 -6.07
C PRO A 48 -5.62 -33.61 -5.51
N ARG A 49 -4.46 -33.58 -6.18
CA ARG A 49 -3.24 -34.28 -5.75
C ARG A 49 -2.84 -33.79 -4.35
N PRO A 50 -2.22 -34.63 -3.51
CA PRO A 50 -1.81 -34.22 -2.16
C PRO A 50 -0.92 -32.96 -2.15
N GLU A 51 -0.06 -32.80 -3.15
CA GLU A 51 0.83 -31.64 -3.30
C GLU A 51 0.05 -30.35 -3.62
N GLU A 52 -0.98 -30.44 -4.48
CA GLU A 52 -1.87 -29.32 -4.80
C GLU A 52 -2.69 -28.89 -3.58
N ARG A 53 -3.09 -29.84 -2.74
CA ARG A 53 -3.80 -29.55 -1.48
C ARG A 53 -2.91 -28.81 -0.48
N LEU A 54 -1.63 -29.20 -0.37
CA LEU A 54 -0.67 -28.51 0.49
C LEU A 54 -0.41 -27.09 0.00
N ALA A 55 -0.11 -26.92 -1.29
CA ALA A 55 0.10 -25.60 -1.89
C ALA A 55 -1.12 -24.68 -1.75
N LEU A 56 -2.33 -25.23 -1.83
CA LEU A 56 -3.56 -24.48 -1.60
C LEU A 56 -3.69 -24.00 -0.14
N GLU A 57 -3.36 -24.85 0.83
CA GLU A 57 -3.39 -24.46 2.24
C GLU A 57 -2.31 -23.43 2.59
N ASP A 58 -1.12 -23.53 1.99
CA ASP A 58 -0.06 -22.53 2.11
C ASP A 58 -0.51 -21.18 1.52
N LEU A 59 -1.05 -21.18 0.30
CA LEU A 59 -1.62 -19.97 -0.32
C LEU A 59 -2.73 -19.36 0.54
N LYS A 60 -3.61 -20.20 1.10
CA LYS A 60 -4.67 -19.74 2.00
C LYS A 60 -4.10 -19.15 3.30
N ALA A 61 -2.96 -19.65 3.79
CA ALA A 61 -2.25 -19.06 4.92
C ALA A 61 -1.62 -17.71 4.58
N GLU A 62 -1.03 -17.59 3.39
CA GLU A 62 -0.50 -16.32 2.87
C GLU A 62 -1.60 -15.27 2.71
N VAL A 63 -2.74 -15.64 2.13
CA VAL A 63 -3.90 -14.74 1.99
C VAL A 63 -4.40 -14.27 3.36
N ARG A 64 -4.50 -15.16 4.35
CA ARG A 64 -4.86 -14.77 5.73
C ARG A 64 -3.84 -13.80 6.32
N SER A 65 -2.54 -14.08 6.14
CA SER A 65 -1.46 -13.24 6.65
C SER A 65 -1.47 -11.84 6.02
N LEU A 66 -1.67 -11.77 4.71
CA LEU A 66 -1.82 -10.51 3.98
C LEU A 66 -3.03 -9.72 4.46
N HIS A 67 -4.17 -10.37 4.69
CA HIS A 67 -5.38 -9.72 5.20
C HIS A 67 -5.14 -9.07 6.57
N ILE A 68 -4.51 -9.81 7.48
CA ILE A 68 -4.14 -9.30 8.82
C ILE A 68 -3.22 -8.09 8.69
N LEU A 69 -2.21 -8.14 7.83
CA LEU A 69 -1.29 -7.03 7.63
C LEU A 69 -2.01 -5.78 7.09
N VAL A 70 -2.88 -5.96 6.09
CA VAL A 70 -3.67 -4.87 5.52
C VAL A 70 -4.56 -4.22 6.56
N ASP A 71 -5.23 -5.00 7.41
CA ASP A 71 -6.08 -4.48 8.48
C ASP A 71 -5.28 -3.67 9.51
N LEU A 72 -4.11 -4.17 9.93
CA LEU A 72 -3.22 -3.44 10.83
C LEU A 72 -2.77 -2.10 10.22
N MET A 73 -2.34 -2.13 8.95
CA MET A 73 -1.94 -0.91 8.24
C MET A 73 -3.09 0.08 8.08
N ARG A 74 -4.30 -0.40 7.80
CA ARG A 74 -5.49 0.44 7.68
C ARG A 74 -5.83 1.12 9.01
N VAL A 75 -5.82 0.37 10.10
CA VAL A 75 -6.10 0.91 11.45
C VAL A 75 -5.04 1.94 11.84
N GLN A 76 -3.76 1.66 11.58
CA GLN A 76 -2.68 2.62 11.85
C GLN A 76 -2.87 3.91 11.03
N HIS A 77 -3.12 3.79 9.73
CA HIS A 77 -3.27 4.94 8.85
C HIS A 77 -4.45 5.84 9.26
N LEU A 78 -5.59 5.25 9.64
CA LEU A 78 -6.75 6.01 10.12
C LEU A 78 -6.43 6.78 11.40
N ARG A 79 -5.72 6.15 12.35
CA ARG A 79 -5.27 6.80 13.58
C ARG A 79 -4.36 7.99 13.28
N ASP A 80 -3.37 7.82 12.39
CA ASP A 80 -2.43 8.88 12.03
C ASP A 80 -3.14 10.09 11.40
N LEU A 81 -4.17 9.85 10.57
CA LEU A 81 -4.99 10.91 9.99
C LEU A 81 -5.79 11.66 11.07
N GLU A 82 -6.36 10.95 12.05
CA GLU A 82 -7.09 11.55 13.16
C GLU A 82 -6.18 12.41 14.04
N ASP A 83 -4.98 11.91 14.36
CA ASP A 83 -3.97 12.63 15.13
C ASP A 83 -3.54 13.92 14.41
N MET A 84 -3.22 13.84 13.12
CA MET A 84 -2.87 15.02 12.32
C MET A 84 -4.03 16.04 12.26
N ARG A 85 -5.28 15.59 12.14
CA ARG A 85 -6.44 16.49 12.14
C ARG A 85 -6.57 17.20 13.48
N LEU A 86 -6.33 16.51 14.59
CA LEU A 86 -6.36 17.10 15.92
C LEU A 86 -5.24 18.14 16.09
N GLU A 87 -4.02 17.81 15.65
CA GLU A 87 -2.88 18.73 15.68
C GLU A 87 -3.16 20.01 14.87
N ILE A 88 -3.69 19.89 13.65
CA ILE A 88 -4.04 21.05 12.81
C ILE A 88 -5.08 21.93 13.50
N CYS A 89 -6.12 21.33 14.09
CA CYS A 89 -7.14 22.07 14.84
C CYS A 89 -6.55 22.80 16.04
N GLN A 90 -5.67 22.13 16.80
CA GLN A 90 -5.02 22.70 17.97
C GLN A 90 -4.12 23.88 17.59
N GLU A 91 -3.28 23.73 16.56
CA GLU A 91 -2.41 24.80 16.08
C GLU A 91 -3.21 25.98 15.52
N ARG A 92 -4.33 25.71 14.83
CA ARG A 92 -5.22 26.78 14.37
C ARG A 92 -5.82 27.55 15.55
N ALA A 93 -6.27 26.87 16.60
CA ALA A 93 -6.81 27.50 17.80
C ALA A 93 -5.77 28.36 18.50
N LYS A 94 -4.54 27.86 18.67
CA LYS A 94 -3.42 28.64 19.23
C LYS A 94 -3.12 29.88 18.39
N ARG A 95 -3.08 29.75 17.07
CA ARG A 95 -2.86 30.89 16.16
C ARG A 95 -3.96 31.94 16.27
N GLN A 96 -5.22 31.51 16.36
CA GLN A 96 -6.35 32.42 16.53
C GLN A 96 -6.29 33.16 17.87
N ALA A 97 -5.97 32.46 18.96
CA ALA A 97 -5.80 33.07 20.27
C ALA A 97 -4.65 34.10 20.25
N LEU A 98 -3.51 33.75 19.63
CA LEU A 98 -2.38 34.66 19.49
C LEU A 98 -2.73 35.90 18.63
N GLN A 99 -3.48 35.72 17.55
CA GLN A 99 -3.95 36.85 16.74
C GLN A 99 -4.86 37.79 17.54
N ALA A 100 -5.76 37.25 18.36
CA ALA A 100 -6.61 38.05 19.24
C ALA A 100 -5.79 38.83 20.28
N GLU A 101 -4.75 38.19 20.84
CA GLU A 101 -3.79 38.83 21.75
C GLU A 101 -3.08 40.01 21.06
N ILE A 102 -2.54 39.79 19.87
CA ILE A 102 -1.87 40.81 19.05
C ILE A 102 -2.80 41.99 18.77
N GLU A 103 -4.03 41.75 18.33
CA GLU A 103 -4.98 42.82 18.03
C GLU A 103 -5.36 43.63 19.27
N ARG A 104 -5.48 42.99 20.43
CA ARG A 104 -5.70 43.71 21.69
C ARG A 104 -4.48 44.57 22.07
N VAL A 105 -3.25 44.07 21.90
CA VAL A 105 -2.04 44.87 22.15
C VAL A 105 -1.96 46.06 21.19
N LYS A 106 -2.24 45.86 19.90
CA LYS A 106 -2.26 46.92 18.88
C LYS A 106 -3.27 48.04 19.19
N LYS A 107 -4.37 47.73 19.90
CA LYS A 107 -5.34 48.75 20.33
C LYS A 107 -4.85 49.60 21.50
N VAL A 108 -3.92 49.09 22.31
CA VAL A 108 -3.44 49.77 23.54
C VAL A 108 -2.14 50.53 23.29
N LEU A 109 -1.34 50.12 22.30
CA LEU A 109 -0.17 50.90 21.88
C LEU A 109 -0.56 52.01 20.90
N PRO A 110 -0.22 53.29 21.18
CA PRO A 110 -0.25 54.33 20.16
C PRO A 110 0.87 54.10 19.13
N CYS A 111 0.56 54.35 17.86
CA CYS A 111 1.48 54.22 16.73
C CYS A 111 2.73 55.10 16.85
#